data_AF-A0A2U0HW46-F1
#
_entry.id   AF-A0A2U0HW46-F1
#
_cell.length_a   1.000
_cell.length_b   1.000
_cell.length_c   1.000
_cell.angle_alpha   90.00
_cell.angle_beta   90.00
_cell.angle_gamma   90.00
#
_symmetry.space_group_name_H-M   'P 1'
#
loop_
_entity.id
_entity.type
_entity.pdbx_description
1 polymer ?
#
loop_
_entity_poly.entity_id
_entity_poly.type
_entity_poly.pdbx_seq_one_letter_code
_entity_poly.pdbx_strand_id
1 'polypeptide(L)'
;MRIDAAIYIVMKRLLLLLPLFITLFYSPIVSAQINLLEAIQENAEQGEYGEEYTAENQENPQELTEEQKEFMDKLKEMLEGERENLDEFNDWSSQMKCTYMMLAYVYNLEKLNEETEATADCKLKYDLYGMQLLAIASSTTILYCPEGMANATEQEMDDVSMELWVLFMTDYDVIEPNTSPIIKNIKKWVSQLFYGPFSEFNDVNGGNTVKGFIYYLTAHFHPEFVMGKTLEIGQKMEALGCGG
;
A
#
# COMPACT_ATOMS: atom_id res chain seq x y z
N MET A 1 -26.30 47.08 38.63
CA MET A 1 -27.15 46.10 37.91
C MET A 1 -27.05 46.31 36.40
N ARG A 2 -25.97 45.85 35.75
CA ARG A 2 -25.84 45.78 34.27
C ARG A 2 -24.81 44.71 33.83
N ILE A 3 -24.05 44.13 34.76
CA ILE A 3 -23.02 43.12 34.48
C ILE A 3 -23.63 41.72 34.32
N ASP A 4 -24.79 41.46 34.95
CA ASP A 4 -25.40 40.12 34.96
C ASP A 4 -25.98 39.69 33.60
N ALA A 5 -26.39 40.63 32.75
CA ALA A 5 -26.98 40.31 31.44
C ALA A 5 -25.92 39.86 30.41
N ALA A 6 -24.71 40.40 30.48
CA ALA A 6 -23.65 40.07 29.53
C ALA A 6 -23.07 38.67 29.79
N ILE A 7 -22.88 38.32 31.08
CA ILE A 7 -22.38 37.00 31.49
C ILE A 7 -23.39 35.91 31.10
N TYR A 8 -24.69 36.18 31.25
CA TYR A 8 -25.74 35.22 30.90
C TYR A 8 -25.78 34.90 29.40
N ILE A 9 -25.54 35.89 28.53
CA ILE A 9 -25.52 35.70 27.08
C ILE A 9 -24.30 34.89 26.64
N VAL A 10 -23.13 35.14 27.23
CA VAL A 10 -21.90 34.39 26.91
C VAL A 10 -22.01 32.94 27.39
N MET A 11 -22.52 32.72 28.61
CA MET A 11 -22.66 31.38 29.18
C MET A 11 -23.69 30.53 28.42
N LYS A 12 -24.77 31.15 27.91
CA LYS A 12 -25.78 30.46 27.09
C LYS A 12 -25.26 30.07 25.70
N ARG A 13 -24.36 30.88 25.11
CA ARG A 13 -23.70 30.53 23.83
C ARG A 13 -22.64 29.44 24.02
N LEU A 14 -21.92 29.43 25.15
CA LEU A 14 -20.95 28.38 25.47
C LEU A 14 -21.63 27.02 25.71
N LEU A 15 -22.79 27.02 26.38
CA LEU A 15 -23.59 25.81 26.62
C LEU A 15 -24.24 25.24 25.34
N LEU A 16 -24.49 26.08 24.34
CA LEU A 16 -25.00 25.64 23.02
C LEU A 16 -23.92 25.00 22.15
N LEU A 17 -22.64 25.34 22.36
CA LEU A 17 -21.51 24.78 21.59
C LEU A 17 -20.99 23.47 22.19
N LEU A 18 -21.21 23.23 23.49
CA LEU A 18 -20.77 22.01 24.18
C LEU A 18 -21.31 20.70 23.57
N PRO A 19 -22.61 20.56 23.21
CA PRO A 19 -23.10 19.32 22.58
C PRO A 19 -22.60 19.14 21.13
N LEU A 20 -22.24 20.24 20.46
CA LEU A 20 -21.68 20.21 19.10
C LEU A 20 -20.20 19.74 19.12
N PHE A 21 -19.48 20.04 20.20
CA PHE A 21 -18.15 19.49 20.45
C PHE A 21 -18.22 18.00 20.83
N ILE A 22 -19.16 17.61 21.69
CA ILE A 22 -19.32 16.20 22.10
C ILE A 22 -19.71 15.32 20.91
N THR A 23 -20.52 15.80 19.96
CA THR A 23 -20.86 15.03 18.75
C THR A 23 -19.70 14.90 17.75
N LEU A 24 -18.73 15.82 17.74
CA LEU A 24 -17.50 15.69 16.94
C LEU A 24 -16.53 14.65 17.52
N PHE A 25 -16.50 14.45 18.84
CA PHE A 25 -15.64 13.45 19.50
C PHE A 25 -16.31 12.09 19.74
N TYR A 26 -17.63 12.01 19.62
CA TYR A 26 -18.41 10.76 19.61
C TYR A 26 -18.90 10.43 18.19
N SER A 27 -18.08 10.71 17.18
CA SER A 27 -18.12 9.82 16.02
C SER A 27 -17.75 8.46 16.57
N PRO A 28 -18.59 7.41 16.48
CA PRO A 28 -18.05 6.08 16.61
C PRO A 28 -16.87 6.06 15.63
N ILE A 29 -15.68 5.78 16.12
CA ILE A 29 -14.71 5.02 15.34
C ILE A 29 -15.46 3.71 15.09
N VAL A 30 -16.40 3.75 14.15
CA VAL A 30 -16.79 2.59 13.38
C VAL A 30 -15.44 2.17 12.86
N SER A 31 -14.93 1.07 13.39
CA SER A 31 -14.00 0.23 12.69
C SER A 31 -14.57 0.09 11.29
N ALA A 32 -14.13 0.98 10.41
CA ALA A 32 -14.37 0.92 9.01
C ALA A 32 -13.51 -0.24 8.53
N GLN A 33 -13.94 -1.45 8.88
CA GLN A 33 -13.90 -2.59 7.98
C GLN A 33 -14.87 -2.22 6.84
N ILE A 34 -14.55 -1.14 6.11
CA ILE A 34 -14.94 -1.05 4.72
C ILE A 34 -14.35 -2.33 4.16
N ASN A 35 -15.21 -3.10 3.51
CA ASN A 35 -14.82 -4.27 2.78
C ASN A 35 -13.82 -3.77 1.73
N LEU A 36 -12.54 -3.81 2.09
CA LEU A 36 -11.40 -3.15 1.45
C LEU A 36 -11.34 -3.48 -0.05
N LEU A 37 -11.88 -4.66 -0.33
CA LEU A 37 -12.06 -5.30 -1.60
C LEU A 37 -13.20 -4.73 -2.45
N GLU A 38 -14.33 -4.41 -1.82
CA GLU A 38 -15.49 -3.80 -2.46
C GLU A 38 -15.14 -2.38 -2.88
N ALA A 39 -14.30 -1.67 -2.12
CA ALA A 39 -13.76 -0.37 -2.50
C ALA A 39 -12.76 -0.44 -3.68
N ILE A 40 -11.93 -1.48 -3.80
CA ILE A 40 -11.07 -1.67 -5.00
C ILE A 40 -11.92 -1.99 -6.22
N GLN A 41 -12.87 -2.91 -6.06
CA GLN A 41 -13.71 -3.37 -7.14
C GLN A 41 -14.65 -2.24 -7.61
N GLU A 42 -15.22 -1.47 -6.69
CA GLU A 42 -16.04 -0.30 -6.99
C GLU A 42 -15.23 0.83 -7.64
N ASN A 43 -13.98 1.10 -7.20
CA ASN A 43 -13.12 2.10 -7.85
C ASN A 43 -12.65 1.68 -9.25
N ALA A 44 -12.39 0.39 -9.47
CA ALA A 44 -12.03 -0.16 -10.78
C ALA A 44 -13.24 -0.25 -11.72
N GLU A 45 -14.43 -0.53 -11.19
CA GLU A 45 -15.70 -0.61 -11.94
C GLU A 45 -16.31 0.79 -12.22
N GLN A 46 -16.10 1.79 -11.34
CA GLN A 46 -16.67 3.13 -11.48
C GLN A 46 -15.82 4.11 -12.30
N GLY A 47 -14.54 3.83 -12.57
CA GLY A 47 -13.70 4.69 -13.44
C GLY A 47 -13.59 6.17 -12.98
N GLU A 48 -13.99 6.52 -11.76
CA GLU A 48 -13.95 7.89 -11.26
C GLU A 48 -12.61 8.18 -10.57
N TYR A 49 -11.57 8.43 -11.38
CA TYR A 49 -10.48 9.31 -10.97
C TYR A 49 -10.16 10.30 -12.09
N GLY A 50 -10.54 11.57 -11.86
CA GLY A 50 -9.94 12.73 -12.50
C GLY A 50 -10.66 13.29 -13.73
N GLU A 51 -11.72 14.07 -13.50
CA GLU A 51 -12.06 15.16 -14.41
C GLU A 51 -10.85 16.12 -14.53
N GLU A 52 -10.02 15.95 -15.57
CA GLU A 52 -9.55 17.03 -16.46
C GLU A 52 -8.51 16.56 -17.51
N TYR A 53 -8.69 15.41 -18.16
CA TYR A 53 -8.13 15.19 -19.51
C TYR A 53 -9.09 14.33 -20.36
N THR A 54 -10.15 14.99 -20.85
CA THR A 54 -10.95 14.68 -22.05
C THR A 54 -11.17 13.19 -22.41
N ALA A 55 -12.11 12.54 -21.72
CA ALA A 55 -12.76 11.31 -22.16
C ALA A 55 -14.13 11.61 -22.81
N GLU A 56 -14.17 12.44 -23.85
CA GLU A 56 -15.42 12.71 -24.59
C GLU A 56 -15.83 11.58 -25.56
N ASN A 57 -15.30 10.34 -25.39
CA ASN A 57 -15.67 9.19 -26.24
C ASN A 57 -15.67 7.81 -25.55
N GLN A 58 -15.55 7.68 -24.23
CA GLN A 58 -15.69 6.37 -23.56
C GLN A 58 -17.12 6.18 -23.04
N GLU A 59 -18.02 5.82 -23.95
CA GLU A 59 -19.43 5.44 -23.66
C GLU A 59 -19.57 4.04 -23.02
N ASN A 60 -18.49 3.41 -22.57
CA ASN A 60 -18.55 2.17 -21.81
C ASN A 60 -17.39 2.12 -20.80
N PRO A 61 -17.66 1.84 -19.50
CA PRO A 61 -16.64 1.35 -18.61
C PRO A 61 -15.97 0.17 -19.30
N GLN A 62 -14.65 0.25 -19.50
CA GLN A 62 -13.93 -0.84 -20.13
C GLN A 62 -13.93 -2.01 -19.14
N GLU A 63 -14.78 -3.01 -19.37
CA GLU A 63 -14.79 -4.23 -18.55
C GLU A 63 -13.38 -4.80 -18.50
N LEU A 64 -12.90 -5.11 -17.28
CA LEU A 64 -11.61 -5.76 -17.07
C LEU A 64 -11.52 -7.00 -17.98
N THR A 65 -10.37 -7.18 -18.64
CA THR A 65 -10.12 -8.42 -19.38
C THR A 65 -10.09 -9.60 -18.40
N GLU A 66 -10.32 -10.81 -18.91
CA GLU A 66 -10.30 -12.01 -18.06
C GLU A 66 -8.91 -12.21 -17.41
N GLU A 67 -7.84 -11.82 -18.11
CA GLU A 67 -6.47 -11.85 -17.57
C GLU A 67 -6.29 -10.83 -16.43
N GLN A 68 -6.85 -9.62 -16.57
CA GLN A 68 -6.81 -8.60 -15.52
C GLN A 68 -7.60 -9.02 -14.28
N LYS A 69 -8.77 -9.66 -14.47
CA LYS A 69 -9.55 -10.23 -13.38
C LYS A 69 -8.78 -11.35 -12.67
N GLU A 70 -8.19 -12.27 -13.43
CA GLU A 70 -7.39 -13.37 -12.86
C GLU A 70 -6.20 -12.85 -12.05
N PHE A 71 -5.53 -11.78 -12.52
CA PHE A 71 -4.46 -11.14 -11.74
C PHE A 71 -4.99 -10.51 -10.45
N MET A 72 -6.09 -9.75 -10.51
CA MET A 72 -6.68 -9.14 -9.32
C MET A 72 -7.13 -10.18 -8.31
N ASP A 73 -7.71 -11.29 -8.77
CA ASP A 73 -8.09 -12.43 -7.92
C ASP A 73 -6.87 -13.11 -7.31
N LYS A 74 -5.76 -13.28 -8.05
CA LYS A 74 -4.50 -13.82 -7.50
C LYS A 74 -3.84 -12.89 -6.51
N LEU A 75 -3.80 -11.59 -6.81
CA LEU A 75 -3.26 -10.58 -5.90
C LEU A 75 -4.09 -10.55 -4.61
N LYS A 76 -5.41 -10.62 -4.74
CA LYS A 76 -6.34 -10.74 -3.63
C LYS A 76 -6.10 -12.00 -2.82
N GLU A 77 -6.11 -13.18 -3.46
CA GLU A 77 -5.91 -14.47 -2.78
C GLU A 77 -4.57 -14.49 -2.05
N MET A 78 -3.53 -13.92 -2.66
CA MET A 78 -2.24 -13.75 -2.01
C MET A 78 -2.33 -12.83 -0.79
N LEU A 79 -2.89 -11.62 -0.92
CA LEU A 79 -3.01 -10.69 0.20
C LEU A 79 -3.90 -11.24 1.32
N GLU A 80 -4.95 -11.98 0.99
CA GLU A 80 -5.82 -12.67 1.96
C GLU A 80 -5.08 -13.82 2.65
N GLY A 81 -4.37 -14.67 1.89
CA GLY A 81 -3.55 -15.75 2.46
C GLY A 81 -2.43 -15.22 3.34
N GLU A 82 -1.79 -14.12 2.95
CA GLU A 82 -0.80 -13.45 3.78
C GLU A 82 -1.41 -12.79 5.02
N ARG A 83 -2.63 -12.28 4.92
CA ARG A 83 -3.39 -11.78 6.08
C ARG A 83 -3.74 -12.90 7.06
N GLU A 84 -4.17 -14.06 6.57
CA GLU A 84 -4.44 -15.23 7.41
C GLU A 84 -3.16 -15.71 8.11
N ASN A 85 -2.03 -15.71 7.40
CA ASN A 85 -0.75 -16.01 8.02
C ASN A 85 -0.38 -14.98 9.10
N LEU A 86 -0.68 -13.69 8.91
CA LEU A 86 -0.42 -12.63 9.90
C LEU A 86 -1.19 -12.82 11.22
N ASP A 87 -2.35 -13.48 11.20
CA ASP A 87 -3.11 -13.80 12.41
C ASP A 87 -2.36 -14.82 13.31
N GLU A 88 -1.42 -15.59 12.74
CA GLU A 88 -0.49 -16.45 13.51
C GLU A 88 0.58 -15.63 14.24
N PHE A 89 0.80 -14.37 13.84
CA PHE A 89 1.79 -13.45 14.39
C PHE A 89 1.12 -12.30 15.17
N ASN A 90 0.18 -12.66 16.04
CA ASN A 90 -0.49 -11.69 16.91
C ASN A 90 0.48 -10.86 17.77
N ASP A 91 1.63 -11.43 18.09
CA ASP A 91 2.66 -10.79 18.93
C ASP A 91 3.49 -9.73 18.19
N TRP A 92 3.40 -9.64 16.86
CA TRP A 92 4.08 -8.59 16.11
C TRP A 92 3.48 -7.21 16.36
N SER A 93 4.36 -6.22 16.45
CA SER A 93 3.96 -4.82 16.48
C SER A 93 3.16 -4.46 15.23
N SER A 94 2.28 -3.46 15.35
CA SER A 94 1.56 -2.91 14.20
C SER A 94 2.49 -2.53 13.05
N GLN A 95 3.65 -1.95 13.37
CA GLN A 95 4.63 -1.50 12.40
C GLN A 95 5.34 -2.67 11.70
N MET A 96 5.60 -3.78 12.41
CA MET A 96 6.16 -4.98 11.78
C MET A 96 5.14 -5.64 10.84
N LYS A 97 3.85 -5.71 11.23
CA LYS A 97 2.78 -6.17 10.34
C LYS A 97 2.64 -5.28 9.10
N CYS A 98 2.74 -3.95 9.28
CA CYS A 98 2.76 -3.00 8.17
C CYS A 98 3.96 -3.24 7.24
N THR A 99 5.14 -3.44 7.81
CA THR A 99 6.38 -3.72 7.06
C THR A 99 6.25 -5.00 6.25
N TYR A 100 5.64 -6.05 6.82
CA TYR A 100 5.36 -7.30 6.11
C TYR A 100 4.45 -7.10 4.90
N MET A 101 3.32 -6.39 5.08
CA MET A 101 2.37 -6.14 4.00
C MET A 101 2.98 -5.28 2.89
N MET A 102 3.72 -4.22 3.24
CA MET A 102 4.44 -3.40 2.26
C MET A 102 5.49 -4.23 1.52
N LEU A 103 6.22 -5.10 2.23
CA LEU A 103 7.22 -5.98 1.63
C LEU A 103 6.58 -6.95 0.62
N ALA A 104 5.46 -7.58 0.99
CA ALA A 104 4.71 -8.45 0.10
C ALA A 104 4.24 -7.69 -1.15
N TYR A 105 3.63 -6.52 -0.98
CA TYR A 105 3.15 -5.69 -2.08
C TYR A 105 4.27 -5.29 -3.03
N VAL A 106 5.34 -4.67 -2.51
CA VAL A 106 6.46 -4.17 -3.32
C VAL A 106 7.15 -5.31 -4.05
N TYR A 107 7.36 -6.45 -3.38
CA TYR A 107 7.94 -7.63 -4.03
C TYR A 107 7.13 -8.10 -5.25
N ASN A 108 5.79 -8.15 -5.13
CA ASN A 108 4.95 -8.62 -6.22
C ASN A 108 4.81 -7.60 -7.34
N LEU A 109 4.78 -6.31 -7.02
CA LEU A 109 4.83 -5.26 -8.03
C LEU A 109 6.15 -5.32 -8.84
N GLU A 110 7.28 -5.53 -8.17
CA GLU A 110 8.57 -5.69 -8.85
C GLU A 110 8.63 -6.95 -9.71
N LYS A 111 8.04 -8.06 -9.26
CA LYS A 111 7.92 -9.26 -10.10
C LYS A 111 7.08 -9.03 -11.35
N LEU A 112 5.97 -8.31 -11.21
CA LEU A 112 5.15 -7.92 -12.35
C LEU A 112 5.91 -7.00 -13.30
N ASN A 113 6.70 -6.05 -12.78
CA ASN A 113 7.58 -5.19 -13.58
C ASN A 113 8.59 -6.03 -14.39
N GLU A 114 9.28 -6.98 -13.75
CA GLU A 114 10.21 -7.90 -14.41
C GLU A 114 9.54 -8.71 -15.53
N GLU A 115 8.36 -9.30 -15.25
CA GLU A 115 7.60 -10.10 -16.22
C GLU A 115 7.15 -9.26 -17.42
N THR A 116 6.67 -8.05 -17.15
CA THR A 116 6.24 -7.11 -18.19
C THR A 116 7.41 -6.73 -19.10
N GLU A 117 8.57 -6.41 -18.52
CA GLU A 117 9.71 -6.01 -19.32
C GLU A 117 10.29 -7.18 -20.13
N ALA A 118 10.25 -8.41 -19.59
CA ALA A 118 10.68 -9.62 -20.29
C ALA A 118 9.71 -10.10 -21.39
N THR A 119 8.45 -9.66 -21.37
CA THR A 119 7.43 -10.11 -22.32
C THR A 119 7.65 -9.51 -23.70
N ALA A 120 7.75 -10.37 -24.71
CA ALA A 120 7.92 -9.97 -26.12
C ALA A 120 6.60 -9.79 -26.87
N ASP A 121 5.52 -10.46 -26.42
CA ASP A 121 4.20 -10.31 -27.03
C ASP A 121 3.64 -8.92 -26.69
N CYS A 122 3.35 -8.13 -27.72
CA CYS A 122 2.94 -6.73 -27.53
C CYS A 122 1.65 -6.63 -26.71
N LYS A 123 0.65 -7.46 -27.04
CA LYS A 123 -0.67 -7.39 -26.42
C LYS A 123 -0.58 -7.82 -24.96
N LEU A 124 0.11 -8.92 -24.69
CA LEU A 124 0.34 -9.36 -23.32
C LEU A 124 1.14 -8.33 -22.52
N LYS A 125 2.15 -7.70 -23.12
CA LYS A 125 2.92 -6.62 -22.45
C LYS A 125 2.03 -5.41 -22.12
N TYR A 126 1.10 -5.05 -23.01
CA TYR A 126 0.11 -4.00 -22.76
C TYR A 126 -0.81 -4.37 -21.58
N ASP A 127 -1.33 -5.61 -21.56
CA ASP A 127 -2.19 -6.10 -20.49
C ASP A 127 -1.46 -6.11 -19.13
N LEU A 128 -0.19 -6.54 -19.11
CA LEU A 128 0.65 -6.53 -17.92
C LEU A 128 0.95 -5.12 -17.41
N TYR A 129 1.13 -4.12 -18.29
CA TYR A 129 1.18 -2.73 -17.87
C TYR A 129 -0.15 -2.26 -17.26
N GLY A 130 -1.28 -2.69 -17.83
CA GLY A 130 -2.60 -2.47 -17.22
C GLY A 130 -2.69 -3.07 -15.82
N MET A 131 -2.16 -4.28 -15.61
CA MET A 131 -2.09 -4.90 -14.28
C MET A 131 -1.21 -4.11 -13.30
N GLN A 132 -0.09 -3.53 -13.75
CA GLN A 132 0.73 -2.66 -12.90
C GLN A 132 -0.06 -1.43 -12.45
N LEU A 133 -0.82 -0.80 -13.36
CA LEU A 133 -1.67 0.35 -13.02
C LEU A 133 -2.73 -0.03 -11.98
N LEU A 134 -3.38 -1.19 -12.13
CA LEU A 134 -4.34 -1.71 -11.15
C LEU A 134 -3.69 -2.02 -9.79
N ALA A 135 -2.49 -2.60 -9.80
CA ALA A 135 -1.72 -2.84 -8.58
C ALA A 135 -1.37 -1.51 -7.89
N ILE A 136 -0.92 -0.49 -8.63
CA ILE A 136 -0.59 0.84 -8.10
C ILE A 136 -1.84 1.53 -7.54
N ALA A 137 -2.97 1.47 -8.25
CA ALA A 137 -4.24 2.02 -7.76
C ALA A 137 -4.72 1.32 -6.47
N SER A 138 -4.55 -0.01 -6.39
CA SER A 138 -4.92 -0.78 -5.20
C SER A 138 -3.97 -0.61 -4.01
N SER A 139 -2.80 0.03 -4.19
CA SER A 139 -1.90 0.41 -3.07
C SER A 139 -2.62 1.25 -2.01
N THR A 140 -3.68 1.96 -2.41
CA THR A 140 -4.56 2.73 -1.52
C THR A 140 -5.12 1.92 -0.36
N THR A 141 -5.30 0.61 -0.56
CA THR A 141 -5.85 -0.29 0.45
C THR A 141 -4.91 -0.61 1.60
N ILE A 142 -3.62 -0.37 1.41
CA ILE A 142 -2.62 -0.52 2.46
C ILE A 142 -2.05 0.83 2.90
N LEU A 143 -2.68 1.96 2.56
CA LEU A 143 -2.22 3.32 2.92
C LEU A 143 -2.08 3.59 4.42
N TYR A 144 -2.81 2.86 5.27
CA TYR A 144 -2.64 2.97 6.72
C TYR A 144 -1.23 2.53 7.16
N CYS A 145 -0.58 1.64 6.40
CA CYS A 145 0.78 1.17 6.67
C CYS A 145 1.84 2.29 6.49
N PRO A 146 2.01 2.90 5.31
CA PRO A 146 2.98 3.97 5.11
C PRO A 146 2.68 5.20 5.99
N GLU A 147 1.41 5.52 6.26
CA GLU A 147 1.06 6.58 7.22
C GLU A 147 1.51 6.25 8.65
N GLY A 148 1.28 5.01 9.09
CA GLY A 148 1.76 4.53 10.39
C GLY A 148 3.28 4.58 10.50
N MET A 149 3.99 4.21 9.43
CA MET A 149 5.45 4.24 9.38
C MET A 149 6.02 5.66 9.29
N ALA A 150 5.35 6.58 8.59
CA ALA A 150 5.73 8.00 8.54
C ALA A 150 5.60 8.69 9.89
N ASN A 151 4.64 8.24 10.72
CA ASN A 151 4.41 8.75 12.06
C ASN A 151 5.17 7.98 13.16
N ALA A 152 5.89 6.91 12.80
CA ALA A 152 6.67 6.13 13.76
C ALA A 152 7.83 6.95 14.34
N THR A 153 8.05 6.81 15.63
CA THR A 153 9.21 7.39 16.31
C THR A 153 10.51 6.76 15.82
N GLU A 154 11.63 7.44 16.05
CA GLU A 154 12.95 6.90 15.69
C GLU A 154 13.21 5.54 16.36
N GLN A 155 12.79 5.38 17.61
CA GLN A 155 12.91 4.12 18.36
C GLN A 155 12.06 3.01 17.74
N GLU A 156 10.79 3.28 17.40
CA GLU A 156 9.93 2.27 16.75
C GLU A 156 10.50 1.83 15.40
N MET A 157 11.07 2.76 14.63
CA MET A 157 11.74 2.44 13.37
C MET A 157 12.99 1.58 13.58
N ASP A 158 13.77 1.84 14.63
CA ASP A 158 14.95 1.04 14.95
C ASP A 158 14.57 -0.35 15.45
N ASP A 159 13.49 -0.47 16.24
CA ASP A 159 12.96 -1.74 16.74
C ASP A 159 12.48 -2.62 15.58
N VAL A 160 11.70 -2.07 14.65
CA VAL A 160 11.25 -2.79 13.45
C VAL A 160 12.41 -3.14 12.53
N SER A 161 13.37 -2.24 12.36
CA SER A 161 14.57 -2.53 11.57
C SER A 161 15.36 -3.69 12.16
N MET A 162 15.50 -3.74 13.49
CA MET A 162 16.18 -4.82 14.18
C MET A 162 15.40 -6.14 14.06
N GLU A 163 14.08 -6.11 14.26
CA GLU A 163 13.22 -7.28 14.12
C GLU A 163 13.29 -7.86 12.71
N LEU A 164 13.14 -7.02 11.68
CA LEU A 164 13.28 -7.43 10.28
C LEU A 164 14.67 -8.01 9.98
N TRP A 165 15.73 -7.39 10.51
CA TRP A 165 17.09 -7.89 10.36
C TRP A 165 17.27 -9.27 11.00
N VAL A 166 16.76 -9.47 12.21
CA VAL A 166 16.81 -10.76 12.90
C VAL A 166 16.08 -11.82 12.09
N LEU A 167 14.86 -11.54 11.62
CA LEU A 167 14.10 -12.47 10.77
C LEU A 167 14.83 -12.81 9.47
N PHE A 168 15.45 -11.82 8.84
CA PHE A 168 16.25 -12.00 7.63
C PHE A 168 17.50 -12.86 7.86
N MET A 169 18.21 -12.66 8.97
CA MET A 169 19.48 -13.34 9.27
C MET A 169 19.32 -14.71 9.93
N THR A 170 18.15 -15.03 10.48
CA THR A 170 17.88 -16.26 11.24
C THR A 170 18.03 -17.50 10.36
N ASP A 171 19.06 -18.33 10.52
CA ASP A 171 19.32 -19.46 9.62
C ASP A 171 18.23 -20.55 9.65
N TYR A 172 17.79 -21.03 8.48
CA TYR A 172 16.66 -21.98 8.38
C TYR A 172 16.98 -23.35 8.95
N ASP A 173 18.24 -23.78 8.82
CA ASP A 173 18.65 -25.13 9.20
C ASP A 173 18.73 -25.31 10.74
N VAL A 174 18.57 -24.22 11.50
CA VAL A 174 18.68 -24.20 12.97
C VAL A 174 17.30 -24.09 13.65
N ILE A 175 16.26 -23.62 12.95
CA ILE A 175 14.92 -23.42 13.51
C ILE A 175 13.92 -24.29 12.74
N GLU A 176 13.66 -25.47 13.32
CA GLU A 176 12.59 -26.45 13.05
C GLU A 176 12.01 -26.57 11.60
N PRO A 177 11.76 -27.79 11.10
CA PRO A 177 11.20 -28.01 9.75
C PRO A 177 9.81 -27.39 9.49
N ASN A 178 9.18 -26.79 10.51
CA ASN A 178 7.94 -26.03 10.43
C ASN A 178 8.15 -24.51 10.49
N THR A 179 9.32 -23.99 10.06
CA THR A 179 9.53 -22.55 9.94
C THR A 179 8.34 -21.93 9.18
N SER A 180 7.60 -21.04 9.85
CA SER A 180 6.34 -20.50 9.33
C SER A 180 6.54 -19.94 7.91
N PRO A 181 5.62 -20.20 6.95
CA PRO A 181 5.68 -19.68 5.57
C PRO A 181 6.03 -18.19 5.48
N ILE A 182 5.63 -17.40 6.48
CA ILE A 182 5.95 -15.98 6.63
C ILE A 182 7.46 -15.71 6.67
N ILE A 183 8.21 -16.41 7.53
CA ILE A 183 9.66 -16.20 7.64
C ILE A 183 10.33 -16.57 6.32
N LYS A 184 9.81 -17.61 5.65
CA LYS A 184 10.29 -18.04 4.35
C LYS A 184 10.12 -16.94 3.29
N ASN A 185 8.93 -16.35 3.28
CA ASN A 185 8.57 -15.26 2.39
C ASN A 185 9.38 -14.00 2.68
N ILE A 186 9.49 -13.56 3.94
CA ILE A 186 10.30 -12.39 4.33
C ILE A 186 11.70 -12.51 3.77
N LYS A 187 12.39 -13.62 4.03
CA LYS A 187 13.77 -13.78 3.57
C LYS A 187 13.88 -13.78 2.05
N LYS A 188 12.97 -14.46 1.36
CA LYS A 188 12.93 -14.48 -0.11
C LYS A 188 12.76 -13.06 -0.64
N TRP A 189 11.77 -12.33 -0.14
CA TRP A 189 11.41 -10.99 -0.59
C TRP A 189 12.51 -9.98 -0.25
N VAL A 190 12.97 -9.95 1.01
CA VAL A 190 14.07 -9.10 1.46
C VAL A 190 15.30 -9.37 0.61
N SER A 191 15.71 -10.63 0.42
CA SER A 191 16.89 -10.96 -0.40
C SER A 191 16.76 -10.45 -1.84
N GLN A 192 15.63 -10.73 -2.50
CA GLN A 192 15.45 -10.32 -3.90
C GLN A 192 15.36 -8.81 -4.05
N LEU A 193 14.73 -8.10 -3.12
CA LEU A 193 14.66 -6.65 -3.16
C LEU A 193 16.00 -6.00 -2.78
N PHE A 194 16.69 -6.49 -1.74
CA PHE A 194 18.00 -5.98 -1.29
C PHE A 194 19.06 -6.07 -2.38
N TYR A 195 19.16 -7.22 -3.07
CA TYR A 195 20.16 -7.45 -4.11
C TYR A 195 19.68 -7.05 -5.51
N GLY A 196 18.44 -6.60 -5.64
CA GLY A 196 17.87 -6.06 -6.87
C GLY A 196 17.63 -4.56 -6.73
N PRO A 197 16.37 -4.08 -6.81
CA PRO A 197 16.04 -2.66 -6.95
C PRO A 197 16.50 -1.78 -5.78
N PHE A 198 16.60 -2.32 -4.55
CA PHE A 198 17.11 -1.53 -3.42
C PHE A 198 18.61 -1.26 -3.50
N SER A 199 19.39 -2.17 -4.09
CA SER A 199 20.85 -1.98 -4.21
C SER A 199 21.19 -0.72 -5.02
N GLU A 200 20.37 -0.40 -6.03
CA GLU A 200 20.49 0.80 -6.85
C GLU A 200 20.15 2.09 -6.06
N PHE A 201 19.28 1.98 -5.05
CA PHE A 201 18.89 3.07 -4.17
C PHE A 201 19.91 3.32 -3.04
N ASN A 202 20.51 2.25 -2.50
CA ASN A 202 21.35 2.30 -1.29
C ASN A 202 22.78 2.79 -1.52
N ASP A 203 23.27 2.81 -2.76
CA ASP A 203 24.64 3.27 -3.09
C ASP A 203 24.87 4.77 -2.82
N VAL A 204 23.82 5.52 -2.44
CA VAL A 204 23.86 6.98 -2.25
C VAL A 204 23.99 7.41 -0.78
N ASN A 205 23.60 6.58 0.20
CA ASN A 205 23.52 7.00 1.60
C ASN A 205 24.02 5.91 2.56
N GLY A 206 25.26 6.04 3.04
CA GLY A 206 25.94 5.10 3.95
C GLY A 206 25.39 5.02 5.39
N GLY A 207 24.07 4.85 5.55
CA GLY A 207 23.36 4.68 6.84
C GLY A 207 23.01 3.23 7.19
N ASN A 208 22.12 3.04 8.17
CA ASN A 208 21.56 1.73 8.53
C ASN A 208 20.77 1.16 7.33
N THR A 209 21.34 0.17 6.66
CA THR A 209 20.83 -0.43 5.42
C THR A 209 19.39 -0.94 5.56
N VAL A 210 19.01 -1.48 6.72
CA VAL A 210 17.67 -2.05 6.93
C VAL A 210 16.63 -0.96 7.14
N LYS A 211 16.99 0.10 7.86
CA LYS A 211 16.12 1.28 8.00
C LYS A 211 15.94 1.97 6.64
N GLY A 212 17.01 2.08 5.86
CA GLY A 212 16.96 2.53 4.47
C GLY A 212 16.04 1.68 3.60
N PHE A 213 16.07 0.36 3.79
CA PHE A 213 15.19 -0.57 3.10
C PHE A 213 13.71 -0.35 3.46
N ILE A 214 13.39 -0.11 4.73
CA ILE A 214 12.02 0.22 5.13
C ILE A 214 11.56 1.54 4.49
N TYR A 215 12.44 2.55 4.41
CA TYR A 215 12.11 3.79 3.68
C TYR A 215 11.92 3.57 2.18
N TYR A 216 12.66 2.65 1.58
CA TYR A 216 12.44 2.22 0.20
C TYR A 216 11.04 1.60 0.03
N LEU A 217 10.61 0.75 0.97
CA LEU A 217 9.26 0.18 0.94
C LEU A 217 8.18 1.27 1.05
N THR A 218 8.33 2.22 1.98
CA THR A 218 7.34 3.30 2.16
C THR A 218 7.30 4.26 0.96
N ALA A 219 8.42 4.46 0.26
CA ALA A 219 8.48 5.33 -0.92
C ALA A 219 7.57 4.85 -2.06
N HIS A 220 7.27 3.56 -2.17
CA HIS A 220 6.36 3.02 -3.20
C HIS A 220 4.91 3.49 -3.04
N PHE A 221 4.57 4.02 -1.86
CA PHE A 221 3.24 4.52 -1.53
C PHE A 221 3.17 6.04 -1.52
N HIS A 222 4.28 6.73 -1.74
CA HIS A 222 4.29 8.19 -1.81
C HIS A 222 3.54 8.65 -3.06
N PRO A 223 2.70 9.70 -2.98
CA PRO A 223 1.96 10.21 -4.14
C PRO A 223 2.86 10.53 -5.33
N GLU A 224 4.08 11.03 -5.08
CA GLU A 224 5.07 11.33 -6.12
C GLU A 224 5.50 10.07 -6.89
N PHE A 225 5.76 8.97 -6.18
CA PHE A 225 6.10 7.69 -6.81
C PHE A 225 4.91 7.13 -7.59
N VAL A 226 3.73 7.09 -6.96
CA VAL A 226 2.49 6.58 -7.55
C VAL A 226 2.17 7.32 -8.86
N MET A 227 2.09 8.65 -8.82
CA MET A 227 1.79 9.46 -10.00
C MET A 227 2.89 9.33 -11.06
N GLY A 228 4.16 9.39 -10.66
CA GLY A 228 5.29 9.26 -11.58
C GLY A 228 5.28 7.93 -12.30
N LYS A 229 5.04 6.84 -11.57
CA LYS A 229 5.01 5.49 -12.14
C LYS A 229 3.79 5.26 -13.02
N THR A 230 2.62 5.73 -12.62
CA THR A 230 1.40 5.67 -13.46
C THR A 230 1.60 6.40 -14.79
N LEU A 231 2.20 7.58 -14.79
CA LEU A 231 2.51 8.34 -16.01
C LEU A 231 3.55 7.61 -16.89
N GLU A 232 4.61 7.06 -16.29
CA GLU A 232 5.61 6.27 -17.01
C GLU A 232 4.97 5.07 -17.71
N ILE A 233 4.11 4.33 -17.00
CA ILE A 233 3.41 3.16 -17.54
C ILE A 233 2.46 3.59 -18.66
N GLY A 234 1.69 4.66 -18.47
CA GLY A 234 0.78 5.19 -19.51
C GLY A 234 1.53 5.54 -20.81
N GLN A 235 2.69 6.20 -20.70
CA GLN A 235 3.54 6.49 -21.86
C GLN A 235 4.06 5.23 -22.54
N LYS A 236 4.45 4.21 -21.76
CA LYS A 236 4.89 2.92 -22.30
C LYS A 236 3.76 2.19 -23.03
N MET A 237 2.55 2.19 -22.46
CA MET A 237 1.35 1.61 -23.06
C MET A 237 0.98 2.31 -24.38
N GLU A 238 0.99 3.65 -24.41
CA GLU A 238 0.74 4.42 -25.64
C GLU A 238 1.79 4.12 -26.72
N ALA A 239 3.07 4.05 -26.32
CA ALA A 239 4.18 3.78 -27.25
C ALA A 239 4.13 2.37 -27.87
N LEU A 240 3.53 1.39 -27.19
CA LEU A 240 3.36 0.04 -27.74
C LEU A 240 2.38 0.01 -28.92
N GLY A 241 1.38 0.91 -28.95
CA GLY A 241 0.43 1.04 -30.06
C GLY A 241 -0.46 -0.19 -30.33
N CYS A 242 -0.45 -1.18 -29.44
CA CYS A 242 -1.19 -2.43 -29.57
C CYS A 242 -2.33 -2.59 -28.54
N GLY A 243 -2.75 -1.48 -27.92
CA GLY A 243 -3.83 -1.43 -26.94
C GLY A 243 -5.26 -1.44 -27.52
N GLY A 244 -5.43 -1.74 -28.81
CA GLY A 244 -6.69 -1.69 -29.55
C GLY A 244 -7.07 -3.01 -30.20
#